data_AF-A0AAW3Z0M9-F1
#
_entry.id   AF-A0AAW3Z0M9-F1
#
_cell.length_a   1.000
_cell.length_b   1.000
_cell.length_c   1.000
_cell.angle_alpha   90.00
_cell.angle_beta   90.00
_cell.angle_gamma   90.00
#
_symmetry.space_group_name_H-M   'P 1'
#
loop_
_entity.id
_entity.type
_entity.pdbx_description
1 polymer ?
#
loop_
_entity_poly.entity_id
_entity_poly.type
_entity_poly.pdbx_seq_one_letter_code
_entity_poly.pdbx_strand_id
1 'polypeptide(L)'
;VVGDKAKVIIANPNGIRVNGVNFINNNEFTLTTGKPTFNKKDLLTLDVTKGNITVGEKGLELKTEGGNGPKGVSLISRALEVNGIIKAPIIVAMTGAISPHMKDPSLTRLIAGEGAKPEFSINVKELGGMYADRIRLTSTENGVGVNLRNLKSPEIHAGGNGATVYVTTNGSEDMKNIHFYGDDTTKIFIDGVPY
;
A
#
# COMPACT_ATOMS: atom_id res chain seq x y z
N VAL A 1 20.47 2.41 5.22
CA VAL A 1 21.56 1.51 4.75
C VAL A 1 22.86 2.31 4.73
N VAL A 2 24.01 1.74 5.13
CA VAL A 2 25.31 2.44 5.05
C VAL A 2 26.03 1.97 3.80
N GLY A 3 26.60 2.90 3.02
CA GLY A 3 27.22 2.61 1.73
C GLY A 3 26.24 2.74 0.56
N ASP A 4 26.33 1.84 -0.41
CA ASP A 4 25.52 1.88 -1.63
C ASP A 4 24.02 1.73 -1.33
N LYS A 5 23.21 2.41 -2.14
CA LYS A 5 21.75 2.33 -2.05
C LYS A 5 21.28 0.93 -2.39
N ALA A 6 20.42 0.38 -1.54
CA ALA A 6 19.84 -0.95 -1.74
C ALA A 6 18.31 -0.92 -1.63
N LYS A 7 17.67 -1.89 -2.30
CA LYS A 7 16.28 -2.25 -2.01
C LYS A 7 16.25 -3.08 -0.74
N VAL A 8 15.31 -2.79 0.15
CA VAL A 8 15.14 -3.55 1.40
C VAL A 8 13.72 -4.11 1.45
N ILE A 9 13.61 -5.39 1.79
CA ILE A 9 12.34 -6.09 1.95
C ILE A 9 12.33 -6.73 3.33
N ILE A 10 11.31 -6.44 4.12
CA ILE A 10 11.04 -7.09 5.41
C ILE A 10 9.77 -7.91 5.25
N ALA A 11 9.90 -9.24 5.37
CA ALA A 11 8.81 -10.18 5.20
C ALA A 11 8.50 -10.90 6.52
N ASN A 12 7.28 -10.79 7.02
CA ASN A 12 6.79 -11.55 8.16
C ASN A 12 5.31 -11.92 7.97
N PRO A 13 4.99 -13.17 7.60
CA PRO A 13 3.61 -13.61 7.39
C PRO A 13 2.67 -13.48 8.59
N ASN A 14 3.22 -13.38 9.80
CA ASN A 14 2.40 -13.21 11.00
C ASN A 14 1.94 -11.76 11.21
N GLY A 15 2.58 -10.80 10.54
CA GLY A 15 2.28 -9.38 10.65
C GLY A 15 3.51 -8.52 10.94
N ILE A 16 3.38 -7.23 10.67
CA ILE A 16 4.43 -6.22 10.87
C ILE A 16 3.80 -4.98 11.51
N ARG A 17 4.40 -4.49 12.59
CA ARG A 17 4.05 -3.19 13.18
C ARG A 17 5.23 -2.25 13.10
N VAL A 18 4.98 -1.03 12.62
CA VAL A 18 5.97 0.06 12.55
C VAL A 18 5.42 1.28 13.25
N ASN A 19 6.26 2.03 13.97
CA ASN A 19 5.83 3.23 14.70
C ASN A 19 6.99 4.22 14.84
N GLY A 20 7.05 5.23 13.97
CA GLY A 20 8.13 6.21 13.96
C GLY A 20 9.36 5.72 13.20
N VAL A 21 9.17 4.86 12.20
CA VAL A 21 10.29 4.32 11.42
C VAL A 21 10.67 5.29 10.32
N ASN A 22 11.97 5.60 10.26
CA ASN A 22 12.57 6.45 9.25
C ASN A 22 13.56 5.63 8.42
N PHE A 23 13.36 5.61 7.11
CA PHE A 23 14.29 4.96 6.18
C PHE A 23 15.14 6.01 5.48
N ILE A 24 16.45 5.80 5.51
CA ILE A 24 17.46 6.66 4.90
C ILE A 24 18.37 5.84 3.99
N ASN A 25 18.77 6.46 2.88
CA ASN A 25 19.69 5.87 1.91
C ASN A 25 19.16 4.56 1.28
N ASN A 26 17.88 4.57 0.88
CA ASN A 26 17.19 3.47 0.20
C ASN A 26 16.45 4.02 -1.02
N ASN A 27 16.47 3.28 -2.13
CA ASN A 27 15.60 3.59 -3.28
C ASN A 27 14.20 3.05 -3.02
N GLU A 28 14.07 1.78 -2.66
CA GLU A 28 12.78 1.13 -2.44
C GLU A 28 12.78 0.36 -1.10
N PHE A 29 11.67 0.48 -0.38
CA PHE A 29 11.46 -0.21 0.88
C PHE A 29 10.12 -0.95 0.86
N THR A 30 10.15 -2.26 1.12
CA THR A 30 8.94 -3.10 1.13
C THR A 30 8.73 -3.72 2.50
N LEU A 31 7.56 -3.49 3.09
CA LEU A 31 7.04 -4.31 4.18
C LEU A 31 6.03 -5.28 3.60
N THR A 32 6.15 -6.55 3.95
CA THR A 32 5.21 -7.55 3.48
C THR A 32 4.87 -8.63 4.48
N THR A 33 3.63 -9.09 4.46
CA THR A 33 3.23 -10.35 5.10
C THR A 33 3.19 -11.50 4.10
N GLY A 34 3.62 -11.25 2.87
CA GLY A 34 3.79 -12.28 1.86
C GLY A 34 4.98 -13.17 2.17
N LYS A 35 4.81 -14.48 1.97
CA LYS A 35 5.93 -15.42 1.97
C LYS A 35 6.72 -15.24 0.67
N PRO A 36 8.01 -14.90 0.71
CA PRO A 36 8.79 -14.75 -0.51
C PRO A 36 8.99 -16.10 -1.20
N THR A 37 8.77 -16.14 -2.50
CA THR A 37 9.15 -17.26 -3.36
C THR A 37 10.27 -16.83 -4.29
N PHE A 38 11.15 -17.77 -4.65
CA PHE A 38 12.34 -17.48 -5.44
C PHE A 38 12.37 -18.34 -6.69
N ASN A 39 12.79 -17.76 -7.81
CA ASN A 39 13.27 -18.50 -8.97
C ASN A 39 14.79 -18.43 -8.98
N LYS A 40 15.45 -19.56 -8.66
CA LYS A 40 16.89 -19.62 -8.38
C LYS A 40 17.27 -18.65 -7.26
N LYS A 41 17.91 -17.53 -7.59
CA LYS A 41 18.37 -16.49 -6.64
C LYS A 41 17.50 -15.22 -6.67
N ASP A 42 16.56 -15.13 -7.60
CA ASP A 42 15.75 -13.94 -7.78
C ASP A 42 14.42 -14.10 -7.04
N LEU A 43 14.04 -13.07 -6.28
CA LEU A 43 12.69 -12.98 -5.71
C LEU A 43 11.67 -12.95 -6.85
N LEU A 44 10.73 -13.90 -6.83
CA LEU A 44 9.73 -14.11 -7.86
C LEU A 44 8.37 -13.56 -7.44
N THR A 45 7.82 -14.07 -6.33
CA THR A 45 6.52 -13.62 -5.80
C THR A 45 6.55 -13.37 -4.29
N LEU A 46 5.54 -12.67 -3.80
CA LEU A 46 5.24 -12.52 -2.37
C LEU A 46 3.85 -13.10 -2.06
N ASP A 47 3.77 -14.33 -1.58
CA ASP A 47 2.48 -15.00 -1.42
C ASP A 47 1.80 -14.55 -0.10
N VAL A 48 0.82 -13.65 -0.22
CA VAL A 48 0.07 -13.05 0.90
C VAL A 48 -1.21 -13.86 1.16
N THR A 49 -1.18 -14.73 2.18
CA THR A 49 -2.36 -15.47 2.62
C THR A 49 -2.98 -14.91 3.90
N LYS A 50 -2.17 -14.28 4.77
CA LYS A 50 -2.57 -13.70 6.07
C LYS A 50 -1.64 -12.58 6.52
N GLY A 51 -1.89 -12.07 7.73
CA GLY A 51 -1.04 -11.12 8.44
C GLY A 51 -1.32 -9.67 8.07
N ASN A 52 -1.23 -8.80 9.06
CA ASN A 52 -1.52 -7.38 8.91
C ASN A 52 -0.25 -6.54 8.98
N ILE A 53 -0.20 -5.46 8.22
CA ILE A 53 0.74 -4.36 8.46
C ILE A 53 0.00 -3.29 9.26
N THR A 54 0.60 -2.83 10.35
CA THR A 54 0.08 -1.71 11.14
C THR A 54 1.12 -0.60 11.22
N VAL A 55 0.77 0.57 10.70
CA VAL A 55 1.50 1.82 10.93
C VAL A 55 0.90 2.49 12.16
N GLY A 56 1.71 2.67 13.20
CA GLY A 56 1.35 3.36 14.43
C GLY A 56 1.33 4.87 14.27
N GLU A 57 0.90 5.56 15.34
CA GLU A 57 0.67 7.00 15.37
C GLU A 57 1.90 7.85 15.00
N LYS A 58 3.11 7.38 15.32
CA LYS A 58 4.37 8.08 14.96
C LYS A 58 4.74 7.90 13.47
N GLY A 59 3.97 7.11 12.73
CA GLY A 59 4.05 7.04 11.29
C GLY A 59 5.22 6.22 10.72
N LEU A 60 5.42 6.42 9.42
CA LEU A 60 6.50 5.86 8.61
C LEU A 60 6.94 6.92 7.60
N GLU A 61 8.24 7.21 7.53
CA GLU A 61 8.78 8.14 6.54
C GLU A 61 9.95 7.51 5.77
N LEU A 62 9.90 7.59 4.44
CA LEU A 62 11.05 7.32 3.58
C LEU A 62 11.61 8.66 3.10
N LYS A 63 12.77 9.04 3.63
CA LYS A 63 13.50 10.23 3.18
C LYS A 63 14.49 9.82 2.10
N THR A 64 14.37 10.43 0.93
CA THR A 64 15.27 10.15 -0.18
C THR A 64 16.04 11.39 -0.58
N GLU A 65 17.37 11.27 -0.65
CA GLU A 65 18.26 12.33 -1.14
C GLU A 65 18.97 11.85 -2.40
N GLY A 66 18.88 12.63 -3.49
CA GLY A 66 19.60 12.38 -4.75
C GLY A 66 19.35 11.01 -5.41
N GLY A 67 20.00 10.74 -6.55
CA GLY A 67 19.97 9.45 -7.26
C GLY A 67 18.80 9.24 -8.23
N ASN A 68 19.07 8.44 -9.27
CA ASN A 68 18.15 8.09 -10.36
C ASN A 68 17.33 6.84 -10.02
N GLY A 69 16.11 6.77 -10.55
CA GLY A 69 15.21 5.61 -10.41
C GLY A 69 14.02 5.85 -9.47
N PRO A 70 13.03 4.94 -9.50
CA PRO A 70 11.82 5.06 -8.67
C PRO A 70 12.16 4.95 -7.19
N LYS A 71 11.46 5.76 -6.39
CA LYS A 71 11.67 5.86 -4.95
C LYS A 71 10.35 5.67 -4.22
N GLY A 72 10.24 4.70 -3.33
CA GLY A 72 8.96 4.48 -2.68
C GLY A 72 8.91 3.41 -1.62
N VAL A 73 7.77 3.40 -0.94
CA VAL A 73 7.40 2.40 0.06
C VAL A 73 6.31 1.51 -0.53
N SER A 74 6.52 0.20 -0.43
CA SER A 74 5.50 -0.81 -0.75
C SER A 74 5.02 -1.49 0.53
N LEU A 75 3.71 -1.52 0.74
CA LEU A 75 3.04 -2.18 1.86
C LEU A 75 2.17 -3.30 1.27
N ILE A 76 2.63 -4.54 1.41
CA ILE A 76 2.03 -5.71 0.73
C ILE A 76 1.57 -6.72 1.78
N SER A 77 0.30 -6.71 2.15
CA SER A 77 -0.19 -7.51 3.28
C SER A 77 -1.63 -7.98 3.12
N ARG A 78 -2.11 -8.85 4.02
CA ARG A 78 -3.53 -9.25 3.94
C ARG A 78 -4.44 -8.07 4.22
N ALA A 79 -4.13 -7.32 5.28
CA ALA A 79 -4.73 -6.04 5.60
C ALA A 79 -3.68 -5.02 6.02
N LEU A 80 -4.00 -3.75 5.86
CA LEU A 80 -3.19 -2.60 6.22
C LEU A 80 -3.98 -1.66 7.13
N GLU A 81 -3.46 -1.39 8.32
CA GLU A 81 -4.00 -0.38 9.22
C GLU A 81 -3.02 0.80 9.34
N VAL A 82 -3.53 2.02 9.19
CA VAL A 82 -2.75 3.25 9.21
C VAL A 82 -3.28 4.18 10.29
N ASN A 83 -2.61 4.19 11.43
CA ASN A 83 -2.94 5.03 12.59
C ASN A 83 -2.15 6.34 12.63
N GLY A 84 -1.10 6.47 11.82
CA GLY A 84 -0.27 7.67 11.72
C GLY A 84 0.15 7.95 10.28
N ILE A 85 0.97 8.97 10.09
CA ILE A 85 1.32 9.47 8.75
C ILE A 85 2.32 8.55 8.05
N ILE A 86 2.01 8.16 6.81
CA ILE A 86 2.97 7.56 5.87
C ILE A 86 3.40 8.64 4.88
N LYS A 87 4.71 8.85 4.74
CA LYS A 87 5.27 9.82 3.80
C LYS A 87 6.42 9.22 2.99
N ALA A 88 6.29 9.29 1.67
CA ALA A 88 7.29 8.79 0.72
C ALA A 88 7.04 9.42 -0.66
N PRO A 89 8.03 9.46 -1.59
CA PRO A 89 7.77 9.94 -2.95
C PRO A 89 6.70 9.12 -3.69
N ILE A 90 6.74 7.79 -3.53
CA ILE A 90 5.71 6.87 -4.05
C ILE A 90 5.25 5.97 -2.91
N ILE A 91 3.94 5.80 -2.77
CA ILE A 91 3.33 4.82 -1.87
C ILE A 91 2.57 3.80 -2.72
N VAL A 92 2.88 2.52 -2.50
CA VAL A 92 2.13 1.39 -3.07
C VAL A 92 1.56 0.58 -1.92
N ALA A 93 0.24 0.46 -1.84
CA ALA A 93 -0.42 -0.46 -0.91
C ALA A 93 -1.16 -1.53 -1.71
N MET A 94 -0.78 -2.79 -1.53
CA MET A 94 -1.41 -3.94 -2.16
C MET A 94 -1.91 -4.89 -1.08
N THR A 95 -3.22 -5.11 -1.05
CA THR A 95 -3.90 -5.79 0.06
C THR A 95 -4.88 -6.86 -0.41
N GLY A 96 -5.13 -7.84 0.44
CA GLY A 96 -5.97 -9.00 0.16
C GLY A 96 -5.20 -10.31 -0.01
N ALA A 97 -5.87 -11.32 -0.54
CA ALA A 97 -5.28 -12.62 -0.89
C ALA A 97 -4.59 -12.53 -2.25
N ILE A 98 -3.28 -12.34 -2.27
CA ILE A 98 -2.56 -12.02 -3.51
C ILE A 98 -1.14 -12.57 -3.54
N SER A 99 -0.69 -12.93 -4.74
CA SER A 99 0.68 -13.31 -5.07
C SER A 99 1.18 -12.31 -6.13
N PRO A 100 1.71 -11.13 -5.72
CA PRO A 100 2.31 -10.18 -6.63
C PRO A 100 3.56 -10.78 -7.24
N HIS A 101 3.72 -10.63 -8.55
CA HIS A 101 4.94 -11.01 -9.24
C HIS A 101 5.90 -9.81 -9.31
N MET A 102 7.10 -9.98 -8.77
CA MET A 102 8.01 -8.87 -8.44
C MET A 102 8.70 -8.23 -9.65
N LYS A 103 8.64 -8.88 -10.83
CA LYS A 103 9.25 -8.38 -12.07
C LYS A 103 8.24 -8.03 -13.17
N ASP A 104 7.03 -8.59 -13.10
CA ASP A 104 6.01 -8.47 -14.14
C ASP A 104 4.63 -8.43 -13.47
N PRO A 105 4.06 -7.23 -13.29
CA PRO A 105 2.76 -7.07 -12.64
C PRO A 105 1.62 -7.84 -13.33
N SER A 106 1.71 -8.13 -14.63
CA SER A 106 0.68 -8.88 -15.37
C SER A 106 0.56 -10.34 -14.93
N LEU A 107 1.61 -10.87 -14.32
CA LEU A 107 1.67 -12.22 -13.77
C LEU A 107 1.24 -12.29 -12.29
N THR A 108 0.72 -11.19 -11.74
CA THR A 108 0.15 -11.16 -10.39
C THR A 108 -1.10 -12.03 -10.33
N ARG A 109 -1.20 -12.87 -9.29
CA ARG A 109 -2.30 -13.84 -9.14
C ARG A 109 -3.09 -13.58 -7.87
N LEU A 110 -4.41 -13.81 -7.95
CA LEU A 110 -5.23 -13.99 -6.75
C LEU A 110 -4.98 -15.39 -6.20
N ILE A 111 -4.90 -15.50 -4.88
CA ILE A 111 -4.69 -16.78 -4.17
C ILE A 111 -5.73 -16.93 -3.06
N ALA A 112 -5.80 -18.11 -2.43
CA ALA A 112 -6.68 -18.31 -1.28
C ALA A 112 -6.11 -17.63 -0.03
N GLY A 113 -6.99 -17.09 0.81
CA GLY A 113 -6.62 -16.61 2.14
C GLY A 113 -6.61 -17.68 3.20
N GLU A 114 -5.90 -17.40 4.28
CA GLU A 114 -5.96 -18.17 5.52
C GLU A 114 -6.79 -17.42 6.56
N GLY A 115 -7.69 -18.13 7.23
CA GLY A 115 -8.50 -17.59 8.32
C GLY A 115 -9.70 -16.75 7.88
N ALA A 116 -10.29 -16.03 8.84
CA ALA A 116 -11.39 -15.13 8.58
C ALA A 116 -10.92 -13.93 7.74
N LYS A 117 -11.78 -13.46 6.84
CA LYS A 117 -11.52 -12.24 6.07
C LYS A 117 -11.43 -11.04 7.02
N PRO A 118 -10.50 -10.11 6.78
CA PRO A 118 -10.52 -8.85 7.49
C PRO A 118 -11.77 -8.04 7.13
N GLU A 119 -12.24 -7.20 8.04
CA GLU A 119 -13.33 -6.26 7.75
C GLU A 119 -12.89 -5.22 6.71
N PHE A 120 -11.66 -4.72 6.85
CA PHE A 120 -11.03 -3.78 5.93
C PHE A 120 -9.68 -4.29 5.44
N SER A 121 -9.43 -4.18 4.14
CA SER A 121 -8.14 -4.50 3.52
C SER A 121 -7.19 -3.33 3.68
N ILE A 122 -7.70 -2.10 3.63
CA ILE A 122 -6.99 -0.88 4.00
C ILE A 122 -7.89 -0.08 4.95
N ASN A 123 -7.36 0.27 6.13
CA ASN A 123 -8.06 1.07 7.12
C ASN A 123 -7.17 2.22 7.61
N VAL A 124 -7.39 3.42 7.07
CA VAL A 124 -6.76 4.64 7.56
C VAL A 124 -7.63 5.26 8.64
N LYS A 125 -7.10 5.34 9.86
CA LYS A 125 -7.79 5.93 11.02
C LYS A 125 -7.76 7.46 10.94
N GLU A 126 -8.48 8.12 11.84
CA GLU A 126 -8.65 9.57 11.89
C GLU A 126 -7.32 10.37 11.88
N LEU A 127 -6.32 9.92 12.64
CA LEU A 127 -4.99 10.56 12.71
C LEU A 127 -4.00 10.00 11.67
N GLY A 128 -4.42 8.99 10.90
CA GLY A 128 -3.62 8.39 9.85
C GLY A 128 -3.67 9.20 8.55
N GLY A 129 -2.75 8.93 7.63
CA GLY A 129 -2.78 9.50 6.28
C GLY A 129 -1.62 9.03 5.41
N MET A 130 -1.73 9.27 4.11
CA MET A 130 -0.66 8.95 3.14
C MET A 130 -0.36 10.17 2.29
N TYR A 131 0.92 10.54 2.22
CA TYR A 131 1.39 11.76 1.56
C TYR A 131 2.54 11.39 0.62
N ALA A 132 2.29 11.52 -0.68
CA ALA A 132 3.23 11.14 -1.71
C ALA A 132 3.02 11.92 -3.00
N ASP A 133 3.99 11.85 -3.92
CA ASP A 133 3.81 12.37 -5.29
C ASP A 133 2.92 11.42 -6.12
N ARG A 134 2.90 10.14 -5.75
CA ARG A 134 2.01 9.13 -6.32
C ARG A 134 1.58 8.11 -5.27
N ILE A 135 0.28 7.82 -5.23
CA ILE A 135 -0.29 6.75 -4.42
C ILE A 135 -0.93 5.70 -5.35
N ARG A 136 -0.59 4.43 -5.13
CA ARG A 136 -1.23 3.27 -5.80
C ARG A 136 -1.84 2.37 -4.75
N LEU A 137 -3.15 2.16 -4.84
CA LEU A 137 -3.90 1.30 -3.94
C LEU A 137 -4.49 0.12 -4.72
N THR A 138 -4.24 -1.08 -4.25
CA THR A 138 -4.79 -2.31 -4.80
C THR A 138 -5.40 -3.13 -3.67
N SER A 139 -6.69 -3.46 -3.77
CA SER A 139 -7.39 -4.31 -2.81
C SER A 139 -8.10 -5.42 -3.57
N THR A 140 -7.73 -6.67 -3.31
CA THR A 140 -8.15 -7.79 -4.16
C THR A 140 -9.10 -8.78 -3.52
N GLU A 141 -9.44 -8.59 -2.25
CA GLU A 141 -10.28 -9.52 -1.53
C GLU A 141 -11.76 -9.14 -1.60
N ASN A 142 -12.56 -9.99 -2.24
CA ASN A 142 -13.99 -9.75 -2.43
C ASN A 142 -14.74 -9.65 -1.10
N GLY A 143 -15.55 -8.59 -0.97
CA GLY A 143 -16.39 -8.34 0.20
C GLY A 143 -15.64 -7.73 1.39
N VAL A 144 -14.40 -7.28 1.18
CA VAL A 144 -13.59 -6.59 2.19
C VAL A 144 -13.56 -5.10 1.87
N GLY A 145 -13.80 -4.26 2.90
CA GLY A 145 -13.89 -2.81 2.74
C GLY A 145 -12.54 -2.12 2.59
N VAL A 146 -12.55 -0.90 2.07
CA VAL A 146 -11.39 0.01 2.05
C VAL A 146 -11.81 1.35 2.66
N ASN A 147 -11.28 1.69 3.83
CA ASN A 147 -11.51 2.97 4.50
C ASN A 147 -10.27 3.84 4.33
N LEU A 148 -10.39 4.93 3.55
CA LEU A 148 -9.30 5.86 3.30
C LEU A 148 -9.64 7.24 3.84
N ARG A 149 -8.70 7.80 4.59
CA ARG A 149 -8.75 9.14 5.17
C ARG A 149 -7.41 9.82 4.90
N ASN A 150 -7.42 11.14 4.74
CA ASN A 150 -6.21 11.98 4.65
C ASN A 150 -5.17 11.48 3.62
N LEU A 151 -5.61 11.20 2.39
CA LEU A 151 -4.72 10.95 1.26
C LEU A 151 -4.39 12.25 0.54
N LYS A 152 -3.11 12.53 0.27
CA LYS A 152 -2.68 13.72 -0.48
C LYS A 152 -1.60 13.34 -1.49
N SER A 153 -1.94 13.49 -2.78
CA SER A 153 -1.05 13.20 -3.91
C SER A 153 -1.56 13.87 -5.19
N PRO A 154 -0.69 14.41 -6.06
CA PRO A 154 -1.07 14.85 -7.41
C PRO A 154 -1.66 13.73 -8.30
N GLU A 155 -1.29 12.48 -8.03
CA GLU A 155 -1.80 11.31 -8.77
C GLU A 155 -2.23 10.18 -7.82
N ILE A 156 -3.44 9.66 -8.01
CA ILE A 156 -3.95 8.48 -7.27
C ILE A 156 -4.47 7.45 -8.27
N HIS A 157 -3.93 6.23 -8.19
CA HIS A 157 -4.45 5.07 -8.94
C HIS A 157 -5.04 4.07 -7.95
N ALA A 158 -6.33 3.75 -8.10
CA ALA A 158 -7.02 2.74 -7.31
C ALA A 158 -7.55 1.63 -8.22
N GLY A 159 -7.54 0.37 -7.75
CA GLY A 159 -8.09 -0.74 -8.54
C GLY A 159 -8.23 -2.04 -7.74
N GLY A 160 -9.08 -2.96 -8.22
CA GLY A 160 -9.28 -4.27 -7.58
C GLY A 160 -10.61 -4.97 -7.85
N ASN A 161 -10.61 -6.31 -7.88
CA ASN A 161 -11.74 -7.17 -8.29
C ASN A 161 -12.93 -7.26 -7.31
N GLY A 162 -12.99 -6.44 -6.25
CA GLY A 162 -14.06 -6.53 -5.26
C GLY A 162 -14.07 -5.48 -4.14
N ALA A 163 -13.40 -4.33 -4.34
CA ALA A 163 -13.30 -3.27 -3.35
C ALA A 163 -14.17 -2.05 -3.70
N THR A 164 -15.04 -1.63 -2.78
CA THR A 164 -15.62 -0.28 -2.81
C THR A 164 -14.59 0.68 -2.21
N VAL A 165 -14.06 1.59 -3.03
CA VAL A 165 -13.02 2.55 -2.62
C VAL A 165 -13.69 3.82 -2.12
N TYR A 166 -13.64 4.10 -0.82
CA TYR A 166 -14.10 5.37 -0.27
C TYR A 166 -12.92 6.34 -0.18
N VAL A 167 -12.93 7.45 -0.92
CA VAL A 167 -11.92 8.52 -0.76
C VAL A 167 -12.59 9.77 -0.20
N THR A 168 -12.60 9.86 1.13
CA THR A 168 -13.00 11.10 1.79
C THR A 168 -11.77 12.00 1.91
N THR A 169 -11.77 13.14 1.21
CA THR A 169 -10.99 14.32 1.64
C THR A 169 -12.01 15.32 2.23
N ASN A 170 -11.82 15.62 3.52
CA ASN A 170 -12.57 16.56 4.37
C ASN A 170 -14.04 16.91 4.02
N GLY A 171 -14.99 16.27 4.71
CA GLY A 171 -16.33 16.83 5.01
C GLY A 171 -17.55 15.98 4.63
N SER A 172 -18.33 15.58 5.65
CA SER A 172 -19.76 15.16 5.66
C SER A 172 -20.17 13.86 4.93
N GLU A 173 -20.38 12.77 5.66
CA GLU A 173 -21.68 12.15 6.09
C GLU A 173 -22.26 11.14 5.08
N ASP A 174 -22.25 9.86 5.51
CA ASP A 174 -23.00 8.71 5.02
C ASP A 174 -23.25 8.60 3.51
N MET A 175 -22.32 7.98 2.78
CA MET A 175 -22.49 7.74 1.34
C MET A 175 -22.22 6.29 0.94
N LYS A 176 -23.25 5.64 0.39
CA LYS A 176 -23.09 4.67 -0.70
C LYS A 176 -22.66 5.47 -1.94
N ASN A 177 -21.73 4.94 -2.73
CA ASN A 177 -21.12 5.51 -3.95
C ASN A 177 -19.81 6.27 -3.72
N ILE A 178 -18.83 5.88 -4.52
CA ILE A 178 -17.42 6.29 -4.49
C ILE A 178 -17.31 7.76 -4.87
N HIS A 179 -16.85 8.61 -3.94
CA HIS A 179 -16.51 10.02 -4.20
C HIS A 179 -15.00 10.21 -3.99
N PHE A 180 -14.37 11.01 -4.86
CA PHE A 180 -12.97 11.43 -4.73
C PHE A 180 -12.91 12.96 -4.85
N TYR A 181 -12.27 13.62 -3.90
CA TYR A 181 -12.04 15.07 -3.92
C TYR A 181 -10.54 15.34 -3.99
N GLY A 182 -10.05 15.60 -5.20
CA GLY A 182 -8.76 16.24 -5.43
C GLY A 182 -8.96 17.74 -5.65
N ASP A 183 -7.88 18.52 -5.56
CA ASP A 183 -7.89 19.85 -6.21
C ASP A 183 -8.00 19.68 -7.73
N ASP A 184 -8.27 20.75 -8.48
CA ASP A 184 -8.40 20.74 -9.96
C ASP A 184 -7.16 20.20 -10.70
N THR A 185 -6.08 19.88 -9.97
CA THR A 185 -4.82 19.34 -10.51
C THR A 185 -4.61 17.85 -10.26
N THR A 186 -5.43 17.24 -9.39
CA THR A 186 -5.27 15.83 -9.01
C THR A 186 -5.90 14.90 -10.04
N LYS A 187 -5.09 14.02 -10.65
CA LYS A 187 -5.58 13.01 -11.60
C LYS A 187 -5.90 11.71 -10.88
N ILE A 188 -7.11 11.19 -11.09
CA ILE A 188 -7.61 9.95 -10.49
C ILE A 188 -7.81 8.92 -11.59
N PHE A 189 -7.35 7.69 -11.33
CA PHE A 189 -7.54 6.56 -12.23
C PHE A 189 -8.13 5.38 -11.48
N ILE A 190 -9.19 4.77 -12.04
CA ILE A 190 -9.78 3.52 -11.56
C ILE A 190 -9.45 2.42 -12.56
N ASP A 191 -8.74 1.38 -12.12
CA ASP A 191 -8.30 0.26 -12.96
C ASP A 191 -7.54 0.70 -14.23
N GLY A 192 -6.83 1.83 -14.14
CA GLY A 192 -6.06 2.41 -15.25
C GLY A 192 -6.86 3.31 -16.19
N VAL A 193 -8.16 3.53 -15.93
CA VAL A 193 -9.02 4.44 -16.69
C VAL A 193 -9.16 5.76 -15.92
N PRO A 194 -9.00 6.94 -16.56
CA PRO A 194 -9.26 8.22 -15.91
C PRO A 194 -10.69 8.28 -15.35
N TYR A 195 -10.85 8.75 -14.11
CA TYR A 195 -12.14 9.01 -13.47
C TYR A 195 -12.60 10.45 -13.72
#